data_AF-A0A1G2CN70-F1
#
_entry.id   AF-A0A1G2CN70-F1
#
_cell.length_a   1.000
_cell.length_b   1.000
_cell.length_c   1.000
_cell.angle_alpha   90.00
_cell.angle_beta   90.00
_cell.angle_gamma   90.00
#
_symmetry.space_group_name_H-M   'P 1'
#
loop_
_entity.id
_entity.type
_entity.pdbx_description
1 polymer ?
#
loop_
_entity_poly.entity_id
_entity_poly.type
_entity_poly.pdbx_seq_one_letter_code
_entity_poly.pdbx_strand_id
1 'polypeptide(L)' 'MKREVRKFEITNYEEVDERDWDAIQKLEEGVAAIGALPARIDTPSRAFWVTVEDGKPTDDKIIEVAESLGYHARVIPEEK' A
#
# COMPACT_ATOMS: atom_id res chain seq x y z
N MET A 1 20.88 -7.79 1.88
CA MET A 1 19.63 -6.99 1.87
C MET A 1 18.49 -7.98 1.72
N LYS A 2 17.57 -8.02 2.70
CA LYS A 2 16.40 -8.89 2.65
C LYS A 2 15.23 -8.07 2.12
N ARG A 3 14.60 -8.54 1.04
CA ARG A 3 13.37 -7.95 0.50
C ARG A 3 12.18 -8.74 0.99
N GLU A 4 11.16 -8.05 1.46
CA GLU A 4 9.89 -8.64 1.87
C GLU A 4 8.76 -7.96 1.11
N VAL A 5 7.82 -8.74 0.59
CA VAL A 5 6.60 -8.22 -0.01
C VAL A 5 5.55 -8.17 1.10
N ARG A 6 4.85 -7.05 1.21
CA ARG A 6 3.79 -6.81 2.19
C ARG A 6 2.49 -6.55 1.44
N LYS A 7 1.41 -7.22 1.82
CA LYS A 7 0.08 -7.02 1.24
C LYS A 7 -0.79 -6.22 2.20
N PHE A 8 -1.47 -5.21 1.67
CA PHE A 8 -2.42 -4.38 2.40
C PHE A 8 -3.78 -4.43 1.72
N GLU A 9 -4.84 -4.64 2.48
CA GLU A 9 -6.23 -4.56 2.02
C GLU A 9 -6.75 -3.15 2.22
N ILE A 10 -7.45 -2.61 1.22
CA ILE A 10 -8.19 -1.34 1.30
C ILE A 10 -9.61 -1.66 1.78
N THR A 11 -9.94 -1.25 3.01
CA THR A 11 -11.22 -1.59 3.64
C THR A 11 -12.36 -0.67 3.24
N ASN A 12 -12.04 0.56 2.82
CA ASN A 12 -13.01 1.55 2.36
C ASN A 12 -13.11 1.63 0.83
N TYR A 13 -12.77 0.54 0.13
CA TYR A 13 -12.71 0.44 -1.33
C TYR A 13 -13.96 1.09 -1.99
N GLU A 14 -15.16 0.72 -1.56
CA GLU A 14 -16.42 1.25 -2.13
C GLU A 14 -16.65 2.77 -1.96
N GLU A 15 -15.87 3.44 -1.10
CA GLU A 15 -15.96 4.88 -0.81
C GLU A 15 -14.91 5.70 -1.59
N VAL A 16 -13.91 5.04 -2.17
CA VAL A 16 -12.82 5.67 -2.92
C VAL A 16 -13.00 5.40 -4.41
N ASP A 17 -12.94 6.44 -5.25
CA ASP A 17 -13.06 6.27 -6.70
C ASP A 17 -11.75 5.70 -7.27
N GLU A 18 -11.66 4.36 -7.31
CA GLU A 18 -10.45 3.58 -7.65
C GLU A 18 -9.99 3.71 -9.10
N ARG A 19 -10.79 4.37 -9.94
CA ARG A 19 -10.42 4.63 -11.35
C ARG A 19 -9.54 5.86 -11.49
N ASP A 20 -9.30 6.57 -10.40
CA ASP A 20 -8.42 7.70 -10.40
C ASP A 20 -6.95 7.24 -10.44
N TRP A 21 -6.40 7.19 -11.65
CA TRP A 21 -4.98 6.94 -11.90
C TRP A 21 -4.09 7.88 -11.07
N ASP A 22 -4.56 9.08 -10.75
CA ASP A 22 -3.87 10.05 -9.90
C ASP A 22 -3.71 9.52 -8.46
N ALA A 23 -4.72 8.82 -7.95
CA ALA A 23 -4.70 8.29 -6.59
C ALA A 23 -3.79 7.04 -6.46
N ILE A 24 -3.76 6.20 -7.50
CA ILE A 24 -2.78 5.10 -7.63
C ILE A 24 -1.37 5.65 -7.64
N GLN A 25 -1.12 6.66 -8.48
CA GLN A 25 0.20 7.30 -8.61
C GLN A 25 0.63 7.96 -7.29
N LYS A 26 -0.27 8.69 -6.62
CA LYS A 26 0.00 9.29 -5.31
C LYS A 26 0.34 8.26 -4.25
N LEU A 27 -0.33 7.10 -4.26
CA LEU A 27 0.01 6.02 -3.34
C LEU A 27 1.42 5.53 -3.64
N GLU A 28 1.74 5.17 -4.90
CA GLU A 28 3.07 4.74 -5.33
C GLU A 28 4.17 5.72 -4.93
N GLU A 29 3.97 7.01 -5.19
CA GLU A 29 4.88 8.10 -4.82
C GLU A 29 5.02 8.24 -3.30
N GLY A 30 3.92 8.13 -2.56
CA GLY A 30 3.91 8.20 -1.10
C GLY A 30 4.70 7.07 -0.45
N VAL A 31 4.53 5.82 -0.93
CA VAL A 31 5.31 4.69 -0.41
C VAL A 31 6.78 4.78 -0.82
N ALA A 32 7.06 5.26 -2.03
CA ALA A 32 8.42 5.52 -2.50
C ALA A 32 9.12 6.57 -1.63
N ALA A 33 8.41 7.63 -1.23
CA ALA A 33 8.96 8.71 -0.40
C ALA A 33 9.39 8.25 1.00
N ILE A 34 8.76 7.20 1.54
CA ILE A 34 9.14 6.60 2.83
C ILE A 34 10.16 5.45 2.70
N GLY A 35 10.71 5.24 1.50
CA GLY A 35 11.78 4.27 1.23
C GLY A 35 11.29 2.86 0.90
N ALA A 36 10.01 2.68 0.63
CA ALA A 36 9.49 1.44 0.06
C ALA A 36 9.65 1.44 -1.46
N LEU A 37 9.64 0.27 -2.09
CA LEU A 37 9.49 0.20 -3.55
C LEU A 37 8.00 0.28 -3.91
N PRO A 38 7.67 0.94 -5.05
CA PRO A 38 6.31 1.35 -5.40
C PRO A 38 5.32 0.18 -5.40
N ALA A 39 4.12 0.50 -4.94
CA ALA A 39 3.10 -0.49 -4.68
C ALA A 39 2.45 -0.96 -5.98
N ARG A 40 2.37 -2.27 -6.21
CA ARG A 40 1.44 -2.77 -7.23
C ARG A 40 0.04 -2.71 -6.63
N ILE A 41 -0.89 -1.99 -7.23
CA ILE A 41 -2.31 -2.03 -6.82
C ILE A 41 -3.03 -3.09 -7.66
N ASP A 42 -3.82 -3.95 -7.02
CA ASP A 42 -4.72 -4.89 -7.68
C ASP A 42 -6.15 -4.50 -7.32
N THR A 43 -6.78 -3.76 -8.22
CA THR A 43 -8.15 -3.27 -8.04
C THR A 43 -9.17 -4.39 -7.83
N PRO A 44 -9.16 -5.53 -8.57
CA PRO A 44 -10.10 -6.62 -8.31
C PRO A 44 -9.99 -7.21 -6.91
N SER A 45 -8.77 -7.24 -6.34
CA SER A 45 -8.51 -7.80 -5.02
C SER A 45 -8.60 -6.77 -3.88
N ARG A 46 -8.94 -5.51 -4.18
CA ARG A 46 -9.03 -4.41 -3.21
C ARG A 46 -7.76 -4.27 -2.36
N ALA A 47 -6.60 -4.51 -2.96
CA ALA A 47 -5.35 -4.64 -2.23
C ALA A 47 -4.19 -3.98 -2.97
N PHE A 48 -3.15 -3.63 -2.22
CA PHE A 48 -1.88 -3.18 -2.76
C PHE A 48 -0.71 -3.92 -2.12
N TRP A 49 0.38 -4.08 -2.88
CA TRP A 49 1.57 -4.81 -2.47
C TRP A 49 2.74 -3.86 -2.46
N VAL A 50 3.41 -3.73 -1.32
CA VAL A 50 4.60 -2.90 -1.15
C VAL A 50 5.80 -3.83 -0.96
N THR A 51 6.92 -3.52 -1.60
CA THR A 51 8.18 -4.21 -1.28
C THR A 51 8.99 -3.36 -0.31
N VAL A 52 9.33 -3.94 0.84
CA VAL A 52 10.12 -3.30 1.89
C VAL A 52 11.52 -3.93 1.95
N GLU A 53 12.52 -3.13 2.28
CA GLU A 53 13.91 -3.57 2.40
C GLU A 53 14.35 -3.51 3.86
N ASP A 54 14.94 -4.62 4.35
CA ASP A 54 15.43 -4.75 5.73
C ASP A 54 14.38 -4.37 6.80
N GLY A 55 13.11 -4.68 6.53
CA GLY A 55 11.97 -4.42 7.41
C GLY A 55 11.54 -2.95 7.47
N LYS A 56 11.97 -2.13 6.51
CA LYS A 56 11.63 -0.71 6.42
C LYS A 56 11.08 -0.34 5.03
N PRO A 57 10.09 0.57 4.97
CA PRO A 57 9.33 1.16 6.09
C PRO A 57 8.47 0.13 6.86
N THR A 58 8.00 0.51 8.05
CA THR A 58 7.10 -0.33 8.86
C THR A 58 5.68 -0.32 8.29
N ASP A 59 4.92 -1.36 8.61
CA ASP A 59 3.53 -1.50 8.15
C ASP A 59 2.67 -0.28 8.56
N ASP A 60 2.85 0.25 9.77
CA ASP A 60 2.15 1.46 10.25
C ASP A 60 2.40 2.68 9.36
N LYS A 61 3.65 2.89 8.92
CA LYS A 61 3.98 4.04 8.05
C LYS A 61 3.34 3.91 6.67
N ILE A 62 3.23 2.69 6.17
CA ILE A 62 2.59 2.41 4.88
C ILE A 62 1.08 2.69 5.00
N ILE A 63 0.47 2.27 6.13
CA ILE A 63 -0.93 2.56 6.43
C ILE A 63 -1.16 4.07 6.56
N GLU A 64 -0.31 4.81 7.28
CA GLU A 64 -0.40 6.27 7.41
C GLU A 64 -0.39 6.98 6.05
N VAL A 65 0.47 6.53 5.11
CA VAL A 65 0.48 7.07 3.75
C VAL A 65 -0.84 6.80 3.04
N ALA A 66 -1.35 5.57 3.10
CA ALA A 66 -2.63 5.22 2.49
C ALA A 66 -3.77 6.07 3.09
N GLU A 67 -3.83 6.21 4.41
CA GLU A 67 -4.87 6.97 5.11
C GLU A 67 -4.81 8.47 4.78
N SER A 68 -3.60 9.03 4.61
CA SER A 68 -3.43 10.43 4.20
C SER A 68 -4.02 10.73 2.81
N LEU A 69 -4.17 9.70 1.98
CA LEU A 69 -4.78 9.76 0.65
C LEU A 69 -6.28 9.39 0.67
N GLY A 70 -6.83 9.11 1.85
CA GLY A 70 -8.21 8.68 2.05
C GLY A 70 -8.44 7.18 1.90
N TYR A 71 -7.38 6.36 1.86
CA TYR A 71 -7.49 4.89 1.84
C TYR A 71 -7.31 4.32 3.25
N HIS A 72 -8.34 3.67 3.76
CA HIS A 72 -8.20 2.86 4.98
C HIS A 72 -7.58 1.52 4.61
N ALA A 73 -6.35 1.29 5.09
CA ALA A 73 -5.57 0.10 4.77
C ALA A 73 -5.33 -0.75 6.02
N ARG A 74 -5.34 -2.08 5.86
CA ARG A 74 -4.87 -3.03 6.90
C ARG A 74 -3.89 -4.03 6.33
N VAL A 75 -2.87 -4.39 7.10
CA VAL A 75 -1.92 -5.44 6.72
C VAL A 75 -2.63 -6.80 6.66
N ILE A 76 -2.43 -7.52 5.56
CA ILE A 76 -2.83 -8.92 5.45
C ILE A 76 -1.59 -9.76 5.74
N PRO A 77 -1.54 -10.54 6.84
CA PRO A 77 -0.46 -11.48 7.05
C PRO A 77 -0.47 -12.50 5.90
N GLU A 78 0.69 -12.75 5.27
CA GLU A 78 0.83 -13.89 4.37
C GLU A 78 0.58 -15.17 5.18
N GLU A 79 -0.52 -15.88 4.88
CA GLU A 79 -0.68 -17.26 5.32
C GLU A 79 0.42 -18.11 4.68
N LYS A 80 1.15 -18.82 5.54
CA LYS A 80 2.31 -19.67 5.19
C LYS A 80 1.93 -20.88 4.33
#